data_AF-A0A7R8WZD4-F1
#
_entry.id   AF-A0A7R8WZD4-F1
#
_cell.length_a   1.000
_cell.length_b   1.000
_cell.length_c   1.000
_cell.angle_alpha   90.00
_cell.angle_beta   90.00
_cell.angle_gamma   90.00
#
_symmetry.space_group_name_H-M   'P 1'
#
loop_
_entity.id
_entity.type
_entity.pdbx_description
1 polymer ?
#
loop_
_entity_poly.entity_id
_entity_poly.type
_entity_poly.pdbx_seq_one_letter_code
_entity_poly.pdbx_strand_id
1 'polypeptide(L)'
;MDINLPGHPAIKSPLDIACWDILGQVSGLPVWKLLGAETPAQVVLNSSISTGTPEEMIALITAASAAGYRTHSAKIGGTDTAADIARIEAIEVALPAGECITFDVNRAWTPAMALHVLNSVSSRSWVEQP
;
A
#
# COMPACT_ATOMS: atom_id res chain seq x y z
N MET A 1 -3.60 -9.79 28.24
CA MET A 1 -3.45 -8.41 27.74
C MET A 1 -4.80 -7.75 27.48
N ASP A 2 -5.76 -8.46 26.86
CA ASP A 2 -7.06 -7.88 26.48
C ASP A 2 -7.97 -7.45 27.63
N ILE A 3 -7.90 -8.11 28.79
CA ILE A 3 -8.69 -7.73 29.98
C ILE A 3 -8.19 -6.38 30.53
N ASN A 4 -6.88 -6.17 30.57
CA ASN A 4 -6.27 -4.99 31.19
C ASN A 4 -6.09 -3.81 30.21
N LEU A 5 -6.07 -4.10 28.91
CA LEU A 5 -5.97 -3.10 27.84
C LEU A 5 -7.00 -3.42 26.74
N PRO A 6 -8.33 -3.29 26.95
CA PRO A 6 -9.29 -3.52 25.88
C PRO A 6 -9.01 -2.62 24.67
N GLY A 7 -9.02 -3.16 23.45
CA GLY A 7 -8.60 -2.43 22.25
C GLY A 7 -7.08 -2.15 22.20
N HIS A 8 -6.67 -0.93 21.89
CA HIS A 8 -5.27 -0.48 21.86
C HIS A 8 -4.29 -1.40 21.09
N PRO A 9 -4.63 -1.88 19.89
CA PRO A 9 -3.80 -2.85 19.16
C PRO A 9 -2.37 -2.33 18.91
N ALA A 10 -2.21 -1.03 18.67
CA ALA A 10 -0.90 -0.40 18.47
C ALA A 10 0.02 -0.50 19.71
N ILE A 11 -0.54 -0.54 20.93
CA ILE A 11 0.22 -0.69 22.18
C ILE A 11 0.60 -2.16 22.40
N LYS A 12 -0.31 -3.08 22.03
CA LYS A 12 -0.12 -4.52 22.22
C LYS A 12 0.88 -5.11 21.22
N SER A 13 0.87 -4.63 19.99
CA SER A 13 1.72 -5.12 18.89
C SER A 13 3.20 -5.22 19.27
N PRO A 14 3.89 -4.18 19.78
CA PRO A 14 5.31 -4.31 20.13
C PRO A 14 5.58 -5.31 21.25
N LEU A 15 4.63 -5.51 22.18
CA LEU A 15 4.76 -6.51 23.25
C LEU A 15 4.64 -7.93 22.68
N ASP A 16 3.66 -8.16 21.80
CA ASP A 16 3.48 -9.44 21.11
C ASP A 16 4.70 -9.77 20.23
N ILE A 17 5.19 -8.80 19.44
CA ILE A 17 6.40 -8.94 18.63
C ILE A 17 7.60 -9.34 19.49
N ALA A 18 7.78 -8.73 20.67
CA ALA A 18 8.86 -9.09 21.58
C ALA A 18 8.72 -10.52 22.13
N CYS A 19 7.48 -10.95 22.44
CA CYS A 19 7.22 -12.33 22.84
C CYS A 19 7.53 -13.33 21.70
N TRP A 20 7.19 -13.00 20.46
CA TRP A 20 7.53 -13.80 19.27
C TRP A 20 9.03 -13.87 19.02
N ASP A 21 9.76 -12.77 19.22
CA ASP A 21 11.21 -12.74 19.11
C ASP A 21 11.87 -13.65 20.17
N ILE A 22 11.44 -13.56 21.43
CA ILE A 22 11.90 -14.46 22.51
C ILE A 22 11.58 -15.92 22.16
N LEU A 23 10.36 -16.21 21.67
CA LEU A 23 9.99 -17.56 21.25
C LEU A 23 10.90 -18.09 20.14
N GLY A 24 11.23 -17.25 19.15
CA GLY A 24 12.18 -17.58 18.08
C GLY A 24 13.58 -17.89 18.63
N GLN A 25 14.09 -17.05 19.52
CA GLN A 25 15.41 -17.24 20.14
C GLN A 25 15.47 -18.51 21.01
N VAL A 26 14.45 -18.76 21.83
CA VAL A 26 14.40 -19.94 22.72
C VAL A 26 14.25 -21.25 21.93
N SER A 27 13.45 -21.24 20.86
CA SER A 27 13.24 -22.42 20.02
C SER A 27 14.35 -22.64 18.97
N GLY A 28 15.22 -21.65 18.76
CA GLY A 28 16.23 -21.68 17.70
C GLY A 28 15.63 -21.62 16.28
N LEU A 29 14.39 -21.15 16.14
CA LEU A 29 13.68 -21.08 14.86
C LEU A 29 13.37 -19.62 14.50
N PRO A 30 13.53 -19.22 13.21
CA PRO A 30 13.10 -17.90 12.78
C PRO A 30 11.57 -17.79 12.78
N VAL A 31 11.04 -16.58 13.02
CA VAL A 31 9.59 -16.35 13.16
C VAL A 31 8.78 -16.85 11.95
N TRP A 32 9.26 -16.69 10.72
CA TRP A 32 8.56 -17.22 9.53
C TRP A 32 8.37 -18.75 9.56
N LYS A 33 9.29 -19.49 10.19
CA LYS A 33 9.19 -20.95 10.36
C LYS A 33 8.18 -21.29 11.44
N LEU A 34 8.16 -20.51 12.53
CA LEU A 34 7.16 -20.62 13.59
C LEU A 34 5.75 -20.27 13.10
N LEU A 35 5.63 -19.37 12.13
CA LEU A 35 4.39 -19.04 11.42
C LEU A 35 3.99 -20.11 10.38
N GLY A 36 4.77 -21.17 10.21
CA GLY A 36 4.42 -22.34 9.40
C GLY A 36 4.95 -22.34 7.96
N ALA A 37 5.77 -21.36 7.55
CA ALA A 37 6.35 -21.38 6.21
C ALA A 37 7.47 -22.43 6.10
N GLU A 38 7.52 -23.14 4.97
CA GLU A 38 8.52 -24.17 4.74
C GLU A 38 9.92 -23.57 4.52
N THR A 39 9.99 -22.53 3.69
CA THR A 39 11.19 -21.81 3.27
C THR A 39 11.01 -20.29 3.43
N PRO A 40 12.10 -19.52 3.56
CA PRO A 40 12.00 -18.07 3.55
C PRO A 40 11.59 -17.58 2.15
N ALA A 41 10.58 -16.71 2.09
CA ALA A 41 10.12 -16.11 0.85
C ALA A 41 10.81 -14.77 0.60
N GLN A 42 11.14 -14.49 -0.66
CA GLN A 42 11.42 -13.13 -1.10
C GLN A 42 10.10 -12.38 -1.25
N VAL A 43 10.00 -11.21 -0.61
CA VAL A 43 8.79 -10.38 -0.64
C VAL A 43 9.05 -9.20 -1.57
N VAL A 44 8.16 -9.01 -2.55
CA VAL A 44 8.21 -7.84 -3.43
C VAL A 44 7.82 -6.60 -2.62
N LEU A 45 8.72 -5.61 -2.61
CA LEU A 45 8.45 -4.32 -1.99
C LEU A 45 7.72 -3.42 -2.97
N ASN A 46 6.81 -2.59 -2.46
CA ASN A 46 6.19 -1.52 -3.23
C ASN A 46 6.86 -0.17 -2.89
N SER A 47 6.84 0.74 -3.86
CA SER A 47 7.23 2.14 -3.65
C SER A 47 6.04 2.96 -3.18
N SER A 48 6.30 4.01 -2.40
CA SER A 48 5.30 5.00 -2.02
C SER A 48 5.46 6.25 -2.89
N ILE A 49 4.44 6.57 -3.68
CA ILE A 49 4.42 7.72 -4.58
C ILE A 49 3.60 8.83 -3.91
N SER A 50 4.26 9.92 -3.54
CA SER A 50 3.62 11.09 -2.95
C SER A 50 2.59 11.70 -3.91
N THR A 51 1.49 12.23 -3.36
CA THR A 51 0.50 12.96 -4.14
C THR A 51 1.11 14.22 -4.76
N GLY A 52 0.74 14.51 -6.01
CA GLY A 52 1.26 15.65 -6.77
C GLY A 52 0.42 15.92 -8.01
N THR A 53 0.99 16.61 -8.99
CA THR A 53 0.44 16.64 -10.35
C THR A 53 0.66 15.29 -11.04
N PRO A 54 -0.09 14.98 -12.12
CA PRO A 54 0.15 13.77 -12.91
C PRO A 54 1.63 13.60 -13.32
N GLU A 55 2.28 14.65 -13.77
CA GLU A 55 3.68 14.63 -14.23
C GLU A 55 4.65 14.34 -13.09
N GLU A 56 4.45 14.95 -11.93
CA GLU A 56 5.26 14.70 -10.74
C GLU A 56 5.15 13.23 -10.29
N MET A 57 3.92 12.69 -10.28
CA MET A 57 3.68 11.30 -9.87
C MET A 57 4.29 10.31 -10.86
N ILE A 58 4.19 10.55 -12.17
CA ILE A 58 4.82 9.72 -13.21
C ILE A 58 6.35 9.76 -13.10
N ALA A 59 6.94 10.92 -12.79
CA ALA A 59 8.37 11.04 -12.58
C ALA A 59 8.85 10.24 -11.37
N LEU A 60 8.08 10.28 -10.26
CA LEU A 60 8.35 9.47 -9.08
C LEU A 60 8.22 7.98 -9.34
N ILE A 61 7.20 7.56 -10.09
CA ILE A 61 7.04 6.16 -10.52
C ILE A 61 8.25 5.73 -11.33
N THR A 62 8.63 6.50 -12.35
CA THR A 62 9.78 6.21 -13.21
C THR A 62 11.08 6.06 -12.40
N ALA A 63 11.31 6.96 -11.43
CA ALA A 63 12.45 6.88 -10.53
C ALA A 63 12.41 5.61 -9.65
N ALA A 64 11.24 5.24 -9.14
CA ALA A 64 11.06 4.01 -8.37
C ALA A 64 11.28 2.76 -9.24
N SER A 65 10.80 2.73 -10.48
CA SER A 65 11.02 1.64 -11.43
C SER A 65 12.50 1.45 -11.73
N ALA A 66 13.24 2.56 -11.90
CA ALA A 66 14.70 2.55 -12.06
C ALA A 66 15.43 2.03 -10.80
N ALA A 67 14.89 2.25 -9.61
CA ALA A 67 15.39 1.70 -8.36
C ALA A 67 15.03 0.21 -8.13
N GLY A 68 14.27 -0.40 -9.04
CA GLY A 68 13.92 -1.83 -9.01
C GLY A 68 12.53 -2.15 -8.45
N TYR A 69 11.73 -1.16 -8.10
CA TYR A 69 10.33 -1.39 -7.72
C TYR A 69 9.51 -1.79 -8.94
N ARG A 70 8.58 -2.73 -8.76
CA ARG A 70 7.59 -3.15 -9.78
C ARG A 70 6.15 -3.00 -9.31
N THR A 71 5.98 -2.52 -8.09
CA THR A 71 4.69 -2.25 -7.48
C THR A 71 4.75 -0.87 -6.85
N HIS A 72 3.71 -0.08 -7.04
CA HIS A 72 3.65 1.31 -6.63
C HIS A 72 2.35 1.56 -5.87
N SER A 73 2.41 2.30 -4.76
CA SER A 73 1.26 2.83 -4.03
C SER A 73 1.20 4.34 -4.28
N ALA A 74 0.31 4.77 -5.17
CA ALA A 74 0.07 6.18 -5.45
C ALA A 74 -0.90 6.77 -4.43
N LYS A 75 -0.42 7.74 -3.66
CA LYS A 75 -1.28 8.52 -2.77
C LYS A 75 -2.09 9.48 -3.63
N ILE A 76 -3.39 9.28 -3.66
CA ILE A 76 -4.37 10.17 -4.29
C ILE A 76 -5.44 10.54 -3.26
N GLY A 77 -6.47 11.29 -3.68
CA GLY A 77 -7.53 11.70 -2.80
C GLY A 77 -7.45 13.18 -2.45
N GLY A 78 -8.60 13.71 -2.03
CA GLY A 78 -8.85 15.13 -1.85
C GLY A 78 -10.28 15.46 -2.23
N THR A 79 -10.64 16.75 -2.22
CA THR A 79 -12.00 17.19 -2.57
C THR A 79 -12.21 17.42 -4.06
N ASP A 80 -11.13 17.47 -4.85
CA ASP A 80 -11.18 17.65 -6.30
C ASP A 80 -11.13 16.30 -7.02
N THR A 81 -12.31 15.78 -7.37
CA THR A 81 -12.44 14.49 -8.07
C THR A 81 -11.93 14.55 -9.51
N ALA A 82 -11.91 15.72 -10.15
CA ALA A 82 -11.39 15.84 -11.52
C ALA A 82 -9.86 15.69 -11.53
N ALA A 83 -9.19 16.23 -10.51
CA ALA A 83 -7.75 16.03 -10.33
C ALA A 83 -7.40 14.55 -10.13
N ASP A 84 -8.17 13.82 -9.34
CA ASP A 84 -7.93 12.39 -9.11
C ASP A 84 -8.21 11.53 -10.36
N ILE A 85 -9.27 11.84 -11.12
CA ILE A 85 -9.52 11.20 -12.43
C ILE A 85 -8.30 11.41 -13.35
N ALA A 86 -7.81 12.65 -13.46
CA ALA A 86 -6.66 12.97 -14.30
C ALA A 86 -5.38 12.24 -13.85
N ARG A 87 -5.14 12.14 -12.55
CA ARG A 87 -4.01 11.37 -11.99
C ARG A 87 -4.11 9.89 -12.34
N ILE A 88 -5.28 9.27 -12.14
CA ILE A 88 -5.49 7.86 -12.41
C ILE A 88 -5.25 7.56 -13.90
N GLU A 89 -5.88 8.32 -14.79
CA GLU A 89 -5.76 8.10 -16.24
C GLU A 89 -4.32 8.29 -16.72
N ALA A 90 -3.64 9.35 -16.26
CA ALA A 90 -2.27 9.62 -16.67
C ALA A 90 -1.29 8.55 -16.17
N ILE A 91 -1.45 8.10 -14.91
CA ILE A 91 -0.60 7.04 -14.34
C ILE A 91 -0.83 5.72 -15.08
N GLU A 92 -2.06 5.35 -15.37
CA GLU A 92 -2.38 4.11 -16.11
C GLU A 92 -1.75 4.08 -17.51
N VAL A 93 -1.77 5.21 -18.21
CA VAL A 93 -1.16 5.32 -19.54
C VAL A 93 0.37 5.25 -19.46
N ALA A 94 0.96 5.83 -18.42
CA ALA A 94 2.41 5.93 -18.26
C ALA A 94 3.05 4.73 -17.52
N LEU A 95 2.25 3.85 -16.90
CA LEU A 95 2.76 2.76 -16.09
C LEU A 95 3.59 1.79 -16.97
N PRO A 96 4.84 1.48 -16.59
CA PRO A 96 5.66 0.55 -17.36
C PRO A 96 5.04 -0.85 -17.46
N ALA A 97 5.24 -1.51 -18.60
CA ALA A 97 4.68 -2.84 -18.83
C ALA A 97 5.18 -3.85 -17.78
N GLY A 98 4.24 -4.55 -17.14
CA GLY A 98 4.52 -5.54 -16.10
C GLY A 98 4.66 -4.97 -14.69
N GLU A 99 4.48 -3.66 -14.51
CA GLU A 99 4.39 -3.04 -13.19
C GLU A 99 2.94 -2.90 -12.73
N CYS A 100 2.73 -2.86 -11.41
CA CYS A 100 1.41 -2.76 -10.80
C CYS A 100 1.27 -1.46 -10.01
N ILE A 101 0.07 -0.86 -10.05
CA ILE A 101 -0.28 0.33 -9.28
C ILE A 101 -1.44 0.03 -8.33
N THR A 102 -1.36 0.54 -7.11
CA THR A 102 -2.47 0.69 -6.17
C THR A 102 -2.70 2.17 -5.95
N PHE A 103 -3.93 2.63 -6.18
CA PHE A 103 -4.37 3.98 -5.82
C PHE A 103 -4.83 3.99 -4.37
N ASP A 104 -3.96 4.47 -3.48
CA ASP A 104 -4.28 4.61 -2.06
C ASP A 104 -4.89 5.98 -1.79
N VAL A 105 -6.18 5.95 -1.51
CA VAL A 105 -7.02 7.12 -1.23
C VAL A 105 -6.99 7.47 0.26
N ASN A 106 -6.65 6.51 1.12
CA ASN A 106 -6.57 6.65 2.57
C ASN A 106 -7.81 7.33 3.20
N ARG A 107 -9.01 6.93 2.76
CA ARG A 107 -10.33 7.42 3.23
C ARG A 107 -10.64 8.88 2.87
N ALA A 108 -9.91 9.47 1.93
CA ALA A 108 -10.10 10.85 1.55
C ALA A 108 -11.40 11.10 0.78
N TRP A 109 -11.99 10.08 0.15
CA TRP A 109 -13.24 10.24 -0.58
C TRP A 109 -14.46 9.97 0.29
N THR A 110 -15.54 10.70 0.00
CA THR A 110 -16.87 10.25 0.39
C THR A 110 -17.33 9.13 -0.56
N PRO A 111 -18.32 8.30 -0.18
CA PRO A 111 -18.88 7.30 -1.08
C PRO A 111 -19.34 7.86 -2.43
N ALA A 112 -19.91 9.08 -2.45
CA ALA A 112 -20.33 9.73 -3.67
C ALA A 112 -19.15 10.11 -4.58
N MET A 113 -18.06 10.61 -4.00
CA MET A 113 -16.83 10.94 -4.75
C MET A 113 -16.16 9.67 -5.29
N ALA A 114 -16.07 8.61 -4.48
CA ALA A 114 -15.54 7.33 -4.92
C ALA A 114 -16.36 6.76 -6.09
N LEU A 115 -17.70 6.77 -5.99
CA LEU A 115 -18.56 6.34 -7.10
C LEU A 115 -18.38 7.21 -8.35
N HIS A 116 -18.20 8.52 -8.18
CA HIS A 116 -17.98 9.41 -9.32
C HIS A 116 -16.65 9.12 -10.00
N VAL A 117 -15.53 9.17 -9.26
CA VAL A 117 -14.18 8.94 -9.80
C VAL A 117 -14.07 7.56 -10.44
N LEU A 118 -14.46 6.49 -9.71
CA LEU A 118 -14.27 5.12 -10.17
C LEU A 118 -15.17 4.71 -11.33
N ASN A 119 -16.31 5.39 -11.54
CA ASN A 119 -17.14 5.19 -12.74
C ASN A 119 -16.74 6.11 -13.89
N SER A 120 -15.90 7.11 -13.65
CA SER A 120 -15.40 8.03 -14.68
C SER A 120 -14.08 7.57 -15.32
N VAL A 121 -13.37 6.63 -14.71
CA VAL A 121 -12.12 6.06 -15.24
C VAL A 121 -12.33 4.64 -15.79
N SER A 122 -11.50 4.26 -16.77
CA SER A 122 -11.47 2.88 -17.30
C SER A 122 -10.54 1.94 -16.52
N SER A 123 -9.71 2.49 -15.64
CA SER A 123 -8.78 1.73 -14.79
C SER A 123 -9.49 0.62 -14.02
N ARG A 124 -8.80 -0.52 -13.90
CA ARG A 124 -9.20 -1.67 -13.08
C ARG A 124 -8.13 -2.03 -12.05
N SER A 125 -7.20 -1.12 -11.80
CA SER A 125 -6.17 -1.27 -10.78
C SER A 125 -6.77 -1.22 -9.37
N TRP A 126 -5.97 -1.64 -8.38
CA TRP A 126 -6.43 -1.65 -6.99
C TRP A 126 -6.70 -0.24 -6.49
N VAL A 127 -7.81 -0.09 -5.77
CA VAL A 127 -8.16 1.13 -5.04
C VAL A 127 -8.20 0.77 -3.56
N GLU A 128 -7.26 1.31 -2.80
CA GLU A 128 -7.11 1.03 -1.38
C GLU A 128 -7.89 2.05 -0.55
N GLN A 129 -8.83 1.53 0.24
CA GLN A 129 -9.61 2.28 1.23
C GLN A 129 -10.13 3.64 0.70
N PRO A 130 -11.01 3.64 -0.33
CA PRO A 130 -11.57 4.86 -0.91
C PRO A 130 -12.26 5.73 0.15
#